data_AF-A0A1M2VGA6-F1
#
_entry.id   AF-A0A1M2VGA6-F1
#
_cell.length_a   1.000
_cell.length_b   1.000
_cell.length_c   1.000
_cell.angle_alpha   90.00
_cell.angle_beta   90.00
_cell.angle_gamma   90.00
#
_symmetry.space_group_name_H-M   'P 1'
#
loop_
_entity.id
_entity.type
_entity.pdbx_description
1 polymer ?
#
loop_
_entity_poly.entity_id
_entity_poly.type
_entity_poly.pdbx_seq_one_letter_code
_entity_poly.pdbx_strand_id
1 'polypeptide(L)'
;MSAYGAISSRATSSLPSTTWKLVSKRANAPTHLTLHHVTLETAQTLPGLVDYLHRTFADELADGRTYPQEILPGESYTREQFDAYYFAADVLVAVLGQPASEGAADAPDGSIVSIGFAEAVSGRAWEECLAGCYYVSALPKKGVHPAGARE
;
A
#
# COMPACT_ATOMS: atom_id res chain seq x y z
N MET A 1 -7.54 -12.17 -8.98
CA MET A 1 -8.83 -11.55 -9.42
C MET A 1 -9.39 -10.70 -8.29
N SER A 2 -9.97 -9.53 -8.59
CA SER A 2 -10.66 -8.70 -7.59
C SER A 2 -12.00 -9.32 -7.20
N ALA A 3 -12.28 -9.41 -5.90
CA ALA A 3 -13.58 -9.88 -5.40
C ALA A 3 -14.77 -8.96 -5.80
N TYR A 4 -14.48 -7.73 -6.25
CA TYR A 4 -15.47 -6.70 -6.55
C TYR A 4 -15.56 -6.34 -8.04
N GLY A 5 -14.91 -7.12 -8.92
CA GLY A 5 -14.83 -6.83 -10.35
C GLY A 5 -13.75 -5.80 -10.70
N ALA A 6 -13.71 -5.40 -11.97
CA ALA A 6 -12.72 -4.45 -12.49
C ALA A 6 -12.93 -3.05 -11.90
N ILE A 7 -11.88 -2.52 -11.26
CA ILE A 7 -11.88 -1.17 -10.68
C ILE A 7 -11.34 -0.22 -11.75
N SER A 8 -12.17 0.73 -12.19
CA SER A 8 -11.72 1.83 -13.05
C SER A 8 -11.27 2.99 -12.16
N SER A 9 -9.98 3.20 -12.02
CA SER A 9 -9.44 4.37 -11.31
C SER A 9 -9.47 5.61 -12.20
N ARG A 10 -9.65 6.78 -11.56
CA ARG A 10 -9.39 8.09 -12.13
C ARG A 10 -8.07 8.55 -11.55
N ALA A 11 -7.16 9.07 -12.38
CA ALA A 11 -5.88 9.60 -11.91
C ALA A 11 -6.09 10.62 -10.78
N THR A 12 -5.61 10.28 -9.59
CA THR A 12 -5.60 11.13 -8.40
C THR A 12 -4.26 11.87 -8.37
N SER A 13 -4.29 13.16 -7.99
CA SER A 13 -3.06 13.86 -7.65
C SER A 13 -2.40 13.16 -6.47
N SER A 14 -1.06 13.01 -6.49
CA SER A 14 -0.35 12.32 -5.41
C SER A 14 -0.69 12.92 -4.04
N LEU A 15 -1.08 12.07 -3.10
CA LEU A 15 -1.31 12.49 -1.71
C LEU A 15 0.03 12.81 -1.04
N PRO A 16 0.08 13.82 -0.14
CA PRO A 16 1.29 14.15 0.59
C PRO A 16 1.64 13.06 1.61
N SER A 17 2.93 12.87 1.86
CA SER A 17 3.40 11.96 2.89
C SER A 17 3.11 12.50 4.29
N THR A 18 2.79 11.60 5.23
CA THR A 18 2.47 11.96 6.62
C THR A 18 3.34 11.19 7.60
N THR A 19 3.59 11.76 8.79
CA THR A 19 4.36 11.09 9.87
C THR A 19 3.47 10.67 11.03
N TRP A 20 3.84 9.58 11.69
CA TRP A 20 3.09 8.95 12.77
C TRP A 20 4.06 8.43 13.82
N LYS A 21 3.84 8.78 15.09
CA LYS A 21 4.66 8.34 16.22
C LYS A 21 4.40 6.87 16.53
N LEU A 22 5.48 6.17 16.89
CA LEU A 22 5.44 4.80 17.34
C LEU A 22 5.79 4.74 18.83
N VAL A 23 4.95 4.05 19.60
CA VAL A 23 5.24 3.78 21.00
C VAL A 23 6.03 2.47 21.08
N SER A 24 7.34 2.57 21.24
CA SER A 24 8.20 1.41 21.46
C SER A 24 8.92 1.49 22.81
N LYS A 25 9.01 0.34 23.49
CA LYS A 25 9.76 0.18 24.74
C LYS A 25 11.16 -0.40 24.52
N ARG A 26 11.52 -0.72 23.27
CA ARG A 26 12.82 -1.32 22.94
C ARG A 26 13.85 -0.24 22.64
N ALA A 27 15.05 -0.39 23.19
CA ALA A 27 16.19 0.44 22.80
C ALA A 27 16.46 0.27 21.29
N ASN A 28 16.72 1.37 20.58
CA ASN A 28 16.98 1.44 19.13
C ASN A 28 15.81 1.03 18.21
N ALA A 29 14.57 1.00 18.73
CA ALA A 29 13.41 0.85 17.85
C ALA A 29 13.08 2.17 17.14
N PRO A 30 12.50 2.11 15.92
CA PRO A 30 11.92 3.28 15.28
C PRO A 30 10.90 3.97 16.19
N THR A 31 11.03 5.29 16.31
CA THR A 31 10.15 6.16 17.12
C THR A 31 9.00 6.74 16.31
N HIS A 32 9.04 6.61 14.98
CA HIS A 32 8.02 7.06 14.07
C HIS A 32 8.00 6.19 12.81
N LEU A 33 6.97 6.36 11.99
CA LEU A 33 6.92 5.92 10.60
C LEU A 33 6.40 7.06 9.72
N THR A 34 6.63 6.95 8.42
CA THR A 34 6.07 7.83 7.41
C THR A 34 5.18 7.03 6.47
N LEU A 35 4.03 7.57 6.12
CA LEU A 35 3.07 6.96 5.21
C LEU A 35 3.12 7.72 3.89
N HIS A 36 3.36 6.98 2.81
CA HIS A 36 3.57 7.51 1.47
C HIS A 36 2.53 6.96 0.52
N HIS A 37 2.03 7.80 -0.37
CA HIS A 37 1.19 7.38 -1.48
C HIS A 37 2.05 6.87 -2.64
N VAL A 38 1.74 5.67 -3.11
CA VAL A 38 2.48 4.96 -4.14
C VAL A 38 1.49 4.49 -5.20
N THR A 39 1.79 4.80 -6.46
CA THR A 39 1.09 4.27 -7.64
C THR A 39 1.94 3.18 -8.27
N LEU A 40 1.39 2.39 -9.19
CA LEU A 40 2.19 1.40 -9.92
C LEU A 40 3.36 2.08 -10.67
N GLU A 41 3.10 3.24 -11.28
CA GLU A 41 4.12 4.02 -11.97
C GLU A 41 5.26 4.42 -11.03
N THR A 42 4.96 5.01 -9.86
CA THR A 42 6.03 5.40 -8.92
C THR A 42 6.73 4.19 -8.32
N ALA A 43 6.00 3.09 -8.05
CA ALA A 43 6.59 1.87 -7.53
C ALA A 43 7.57 1.21 -8.53
N GLN A 44 7.27 1.26 -9.83
CA GLN A 44 8.16 0.73 -10.87
C GLN A 44 9.47 1.51 -10.99
N THR A 45 9.51 2.78 -10.57
CA THR A 45 10.76 3.55 -10.48
C THR A 45 11.65 3.16 -9.30
N LEU A 46 11.14 2.33 -8.38
CA LEU A 46 11.83 1.90 -7.16
C LEU A 46 12.22 0.42 -7.29
N PRO A 47 13.50 0.11 -7.58
CA PRO A 47 13.92 -1.25 -7.93
C PRO A 47 13.55 -2.30 -6.87
N GLY A 48 12.82 -3.34 -7.30
CA GLY A 48 12.44 -4.47 -6.46
C GLY A 48 11.30 -4.22 -5.48
N LEU A 49 10.76 -3.00 -5.37
CA LEU A 49 9.63 -2.72 -4.47
C LEU A 49 8.40 -3.55 -4.84
N VAL A 50 8.01 -3.54 -6.10
CA VAL A 50 6.80 -4.25 -6.52
C VAL A 50 7.00 -5.77 -6.45
N ASP A 51 8.21 -6.28 -6.69
CA ASP A 51 8.53 -7.70 -6.52
C ASP A 51 8.42 -8.12 -5.05
N TYR A 52 8.91 -7.27 -4.15
CA TYR A 52 8.79 -7.47 -2.70
C TYR A 52 7.32 -7.55 -2.28
N LEU A 53 6.50 -6.56 -2.66
CA LEU A 53 5.08 -6.52 -2.32
C LEU A 53 4.30 -7.70 -2.91
N HIS A 54 4.59 -8.07 -4.17
CA HIS A 54 3.98 -9.22 -4.83
C HIS A 54 4.26 -10.53 -4.07
N ARG A 55 5.52 -10.75 -3.66
CA ARG A 55 5.90 -11.93 -2.88
C ARG A 55 5.21 -11.96 -1.53
N THR A 56 5.23 -10.86 -0.78
CA THR A 56 4.54 -10.78 0.52
C THR A 56 3.06 -11.05 0.40
N PHE A 57 2.41 -10.54 -0.66
CA PHE A 57 0.99 -10.82 -0.88
C PHE A 57 0.74 -12.27 -1.32
N ALA A 58 1.62 -12.87 -2.13
CA ALA A 58 1.56 -14.28 -2.47
C ALA A 58 1.64 -15.18 -1.22
N ASP A 59 2.51 -14.84 -0.28
CA ASP A 59 2.66 -15.54 1.00
C ASP A 59 1.35 -15.45 1.83
N GLU A 60 0.73 -14.27 1.92
CA GLU A 60 -0.57 -14.08 2.58
C GLU A 60 -1.71 -14.89 1.95
N LEU A 61 -1.73 -14.99 0.61
CA LEU A 61 -2.70 -15.83 -0.10
C LEU A 61 -2.47 -17.33 0.17
N ALA A 62 -1.20 -17.76 0.19
CA ALA A 62 -0.84 -19.16 0.45
C ALA A 62 -1.19 -19.57 1.89
N ASP A 63 -1.03 -18.66 2.85
CA ASP A 63 -1.42 -18.88 4.24
C ASP A 63 -2.93 -19.03 4.43
N GLY A 64 -3.74 -18.45 3.54
CA GLY A 64 -5.19 -18.69 3.43
C GLY A 64 -6.01 -18.22 4.63
N ARG A 65 -5.54 -17.20 5.37
CA ARG A 65 -6.15 -16.76 6.65
C ARG A 65 -6.69 -15.33 6.63
N THR A 66 -6.25 -14.52 5.67
CA THR A 66 -6.50 -13.07 5.67
C THR A 66 -7.35 -12.64 4.48
N TYR A 67 -7.06 -13.14 3.29
CA TYR A 67 -7.76 -12.80 2.06
C TYR A 67 -8.74 -13.91 1.64
N PRO A 68 -9.93 -13.55 1.11
CA PRO A 68 -10.88 -14.53 0.58
C PRO A 68 -10.45 -15.13 -0.77
N GLN A 69 -9.43 -14.57 -1.42
CA GLN A 69 -8.87 -15.13 -2.63
C GLN A 69 -8.09 -16.40 -2.31
N GLU A 70 -8.44 -17.48 -2.99
CA GLU A 70 -7.68 -18.73 -2.97
C GLU A 70 -6.97 -18.91 -4.31
N ILE A 71 -5.72 -19.37 -4.28
CA ILE A 71 -5.03 -19.82 -5.48
C ILE A 71 -5.44 -21.29 -5.67
N LEU A 72 -6.37 -21.54 -6.60
CA LEU A 72 -6.88 -22.88 -6.84
C LEU A 72 -5.80 -23.79 -7.45
N PRO A 73 -5.85 -25.12 -7.20
CA PRO A 73 -4.93 -26.06 -7.84
C PRO A 73 -4.95 -25.93 -9.37
N GLY A 74 -3.79 -25.62 -9.96
CA GLY A 74 -3.63 -25.42 -11.40
C GLY A 74 -3.81 -23.98 -11.88
N GLU A 75 -4.22 -23.05 -11.02
CA GLU A 75 -4.19 -21.62 -11.32
C GLU A 75 -2.82 -21.03 -11.00
N SER A 76 -2.33 -20.17 -11.89
CA SER A 76 -1.09 -19.42 -11.67
C SER A 76 -1.43 -18.04 -11.13
N TYR A 77 -0.93 -17.73 -9.94
CA TYR A 77 -0.91 -16.38 -9.42
C TYR A 77 0.25 -15.60 -10.06
N THR A 78 -0.07 -14.58 -10.87
CA THR A 78 0.93 -13.85 -11.64
C THR A 78 1.10 -12.42 -11.17
N ARG A 79 2.25 -11.84 -11.52
CA ARG A 79 2.56 -10.44 -11.20
C ARG A 79 1.57 -9.47 -11.83
N GLU A 80 1.11 -9.74 -13.05
CA GLU A 80 0.13 -8.90 -13.73
C GLU A 80 -1.21 -8.90 -13.00
N GLN A 81 -1.60 -10.04 -12.41
CA GLN A 81 -2.80 -10.14 -11.59
C GLN A 81 -2.67 -9.36 -10.27
N PHE A 82 -1.47 -9.35 -9.68
CA PHE A 82 -1.17 -8.52 -8.52
C PHE A 82 -1.27 -7.04 -8.86
N ASP A 83 -0.58 -6.59 -9.91
CA ASP A 83 -0.56 -5.18 -10.31
C ASP A 83 -1.98 -4.67 -10.60
N ALA A 84 -2.77 -5.45 -11.35
CA ALA A 84 -4.16 -5.11 -11.68
C ALA A 84 -5.11 -5.11 -10.47
N TYR A 85 -4.76 -5.79 -9.38
CA TYR A 85 -5.57 -5.86 -8.17
C TYR A 85 -5.12 -4.84 -7.13
N TYR A 86 -3.86 -4.94 -6.71
CA TYR A 86 -3.30 -4.22 -5.58
C TYR A 86 -3.05 -2.75 -5.93
N PHE A 87 -2.68 -2.45 -7.18
CA PHE A 87 -2.48 -1.08 -7.68
C PHE A 87 -3.63 -0.61 -8.57
N ALA A 88 -4.83 -1.20 -8.42
CA ALA A 88 -5.99 -0.79 -9.20
C ALA A 88 -6.39 0.68 -8.94
N ALA A 89 -6.09 1.20 -7.76
CA ALA A 89 -6.20 2.62 -7.42
C ALA A 89 -4.99 3.06 -6.56
N ASP A 90 -5.21 3.61 -5.37
CA ASP A 90 -4.14 4.17 -4.54
C ASP A 90 -3.55 3.12 -3.60
N VAL A 91 -2.21 3.09 -3.45
CA VAL A 91 -1.54 2.27 -2.42
C VAL A 91 -0.84 3.18 -1.42
N LEU A 92 -1.01 2.87 -0.14
CA LEU A 92 -0.31 3.54 0.95
C LEU A 92 0.76 2.58 1.49
N VAL A 93 1.99 3.06 1.59
CA VAL A 93 3.13 2.29 2.10
C VAL A 93 3.71 3.00 3.31
N ALA A 94 3.84 2.27 4.42
CA ALA A 94 4.40 2.77 5.66
C ALA A 94 5.89 2.40 5.76
N VAL A 95 6.74 3.39 5.97
CA VAL A 95 8.19 3.26 6.09
C VAL A 95 8.62 3.66 7.50
N LEU A 96 9.27 2.74 8.21
CA LEU A 96 9.79 2.96 9.56
C LEU A 96 10.87 4.06 9.54
N GLY A 97 10.77 5.00 10.47
CA GLY A 97 11.77 6.03 10.68
C GLY A 97 13.14 5.44 11.04
N GLN A 98 14.20 6.20 10.78
CA GLN A 98 15.54 5.81 11.23
C GLN A 98 15.62 5.95 12.77
N PRO A 99 16.20 4.98 13.49
CA PRO A 99 16.26 5.00 14.96
C PRO A 99 16.94 6.22 15.59
N ALA A 100 17.78 6.94 14.82
CA ALA A 100 18.56 8.09 15.28
C ALA A 100 18.13 9.43 14.65
N SER A 101 17.03 9.46 13.89
CA SER A 101 16.56 10.69 13.24
C SER A 101 15.46 11.32 14.09
N GLU A 102 15.84 12.30 14.92
CA GLU A 102 14.93 12.99 15.83
C GLU A 102 14.01 14.01 15.12
N GLY A 103 14.41 14.49 13.93
CA GLY A 103 13.75 15.63 13.27
C GLY A 103 12.30 15.41 12.82
N ALA A 104 11.88 14.17 12.54
CA ALA A 104 10.50 13.84 12.17
C ALA A 104 9.66 13.30 13.35
N ALA A 105 10.29 13.01 14.49
CA ALA A 105 9.65 12.38 15.64
C ALA A 105 8.82 13.36 16.49
N ASP A 106 9.08 14.67 16.38
CA ASP A 106 8.40 15.68 17.19
C ASP A 106 7.07 16.17 16.61
N ALA A 107 6.86 16.06 15.29
CA ALA A 107 5.63 16.49 14.63
C ALA A 107 4.41 15.68 15.10
N PRO A 108 3.22 16.29 15.27
CA PRO A 108 1.98 15.57 15.59
C PRO A 108 1.64 14.48 14.57
N ASP A 109 0.95 13.43 15.00
CA ASP A 109 0.49 12.35 14.12
C ASP A 109 -0.37 12.90 12.97
N GLY A 110 -0.12 12.40 11.76
CA GLY A 110 -0.80 12.84 10.54
C GLY A 110 -0.26 14.15 9.96
N SER A 111 0.78 14.74 10.55
CA SER A 111 1.42 15.94 9.98
C SER A 111 2.03 15.64 8.62
N ILE A 112 1.82 16.54 7.67
CA ILE A 112 2.44 16.47 6.34
C ILE A 112 3.95 16.68 6.49
N VAL A 113 4.72 15.80 5.84
CA VAL A 113 6.19 15.87 5.81
C VAL A 113 6.67 15.89 4.36
N SER A 114 7.77 16.60 4.11
CA SER A 114 8.37 16.75 2.78
C SER A 114 9.31 15.60 2.38
N ILE A 115 9.53 14.62 3.27
CA ILE A 115 10.40 13.48 3.01
C ILE A 115 9.80 12.59 1.92
N GLY A 116 10.59 12.30 0.88
CA GLY A 116 10.18 11.41 -0.20
C GLY A 116 10.31 9.92 0.18
N PHE A 117 9.63 9.05 -0.56
CA PHE A 117 9.67 7.60 -0.29
C PHE A 117 11.11 7.03 -0.31
N ALA A 118 11.88 7.34 -1.36
CA ALA A 118 13.26 6.87 -1.49
C ALA A 118 14.17 7.38 -0.36
N GLU A 119 13.95 8.61 0.09
CA GLU A 119 14.67 9.21 1.22
C GLU A 119 14.30 8.50 2.54
N ALA A 120 13.02 8.23 2.78
CA ALA A 120 12.56 7.49 3.95
C ALA A 120 13.13 6.07 4.02
N VAL A 121 13.23 5.39 2.88
CA VAL A 121 13.85 4.06 2.77
C VAL A 121 15.33 4.15 3.07
N SER A 122 16.00 5.19 2.55
CA SER A 122 17.43 5.48 2.79
C SER A 122 18.34 4.30 2.39
N GLY A 123 17.99 3.60 1.31
CA GLY A 123 18.73 2.43 0.81
C GLY A 123 18.67 1.18 1.68
N ARG A 124 17.84 1.14 2.74
CA ARG A 124 17.61 -0.06 3.56
C ARG A 124 16.85 -1.13 2.77
N ALA A 125 17.00 -2.38 3.19
CA ALA A 125 16.23 -3.48 2.62
C ALA A 125 14.73 -3.33 2.92
N TRP A 126 13.88 -3.77 2.00
CA TRP A 126 12.43 -3.60 2.10
C TRP A 126 11.86 -4.27 3.36
N GLU A 127 12.35 -5.46 3.70
CA GLU A 127 12.03 -6.24 4.88
C GLU A 127 12.32 -5.50 6.19
N GLU A 128 13.32 -4.61 6.19
CA GLU A 128 13.78 -3.91 7.38
C GLU A 128 13.09 -2.56 7.58
N CYS A 129 12.69 -1.90 6.50
CA CYS A 129 12.14 -0.55 6.56
C CYS A 129 10.64 -0.46 6.30
N LEU A 130 10.02 -1.40 5.60
CA LEU A 130 8.58 -1.36 5.35
C LEU A 130 7.82 -1.94 6.54
N ALA A 131 7.00 -1.11 7.19
CA ALA A 131 6.13 -1.54 8.27
C ALA A 131 4.87 -2.26 7.76
N GLY A 132 4.47 -1.96 6.53
CA GLY A 132 3.28 -2.51 5.91
C GLY A 132 2.81 -1.66 4.73
N CYS A 133 1.78 -2.17 4.05
CA CYS A 133 1.13 -1.47 2.94
C CYS A 133 -0.37 -1.78 2.92
N TYR A 134 -1.14 -0.90 2.30
CA TYR A 134 -2.58 -1.05 2.17
C TYR A 134 -3.05 -0.44 0.85
N TYR A 135 -3.80 -1.21 0.07
CA TYR A 135 -4.45 -0.69 -1.14
C TYR A 135 -5.80 -0.08 -0.79
N VAL A 136 -6.15 1.01 -1.47
CA VAL A 136 -7.47 1.63 -1.40
C VAL A 136 -8.25 1.19 -2.63
N SER A 137 -9.47 0.73 -2.42
CA SER A 137 -10.39 0.40 -3.52
C SER A 137 -11.65 1.24 -3.40
N ALA A 138 -12.09 1.81 -4.52
CA ALA A 138 -13.37 2.47 -4.59
C ALA A 138 -14.46 1.45 -4.91
N LEU A 139 -15.52 1.41 -4.10
CA LEU A 139 -16.72 0.67 -4.46
C LEU A 139 -17.47 1.41 -5.58
N PRO A 140 -17.98 0.71 -6.60
CA PRO A 140 -18.85 1.33 -7.59
C PRO A 140 -20.07 1.93 -6.90
N LYS A 141 -20.41 3.19 -7.23
CA LYS A 141 -21.65 3.81 -6.75
C LYS A 141 -22.83 2.94 -7.21
N LYS A 142 -23.70 2.50 -6.29
CA LYS A 142 -24.97 1.85 -6.66
C LYS A 142 -25.68 2.73 -7.67
N GLY A 143 -25.86 2.21 -8.90
CA GLY A 143 -26.71 2.84 -9.89
C GLY A 143 -28.13 2.93 -9.33
N VAL A 144 -28.68 4.13 -9.29
CA VAL A 144 -30.13 4.32 -9.21
C VAL A 144 -30.71 3.65 -10.45
N HIS A 145 -31.44 2.56 -10.28
CA HIS A 145 -32.28 2.02 -11.36
C HIS A 145 -33.30 3.11 -11.75
N PRO A 146 -33.38 3.57 -13.01
CA PRO A 146 -34.61 4.17 -13.47
C PRO A 146 -35.68 3.08 -13.43
N ALA A 147 -36.66 3.25 -12.54
CA ALA A 147 -37.86 2.44 -12.55
C ALA A 147 -38.43 2.49 -13.98
N GLY A 148 -38.56 1.31 -14.59
CA GLY A 148 -38.97 1.16 -15.97
C GLY A 148 -40.28 1.90 -16.26
N ALA A 149 -40.26 2.65 -17.35
CA ALA A 149 -41.46 3.02 -18.07
C ALA A 149 -42.22 1.73 -18.42
N ARG A 150 -43.47 1.63 -17.97
CA ARG A 150 -44.43 0.67 -18.50
C ARG A 150 -45.17 1.39 -19.63
N GLU A 151 -45.07 0.84 -20.83
CA GLU A 151 -46.05 1.04 -21.91
C GLU A 151 -47.35 0.29 -21.57
#